data_AF-A0A2V9ZK17-F1
#
_entry.id   AF-A0A2V9ZK17-F1
#
_cell.length_a   1.000
_cell.length_b   1.000
_cell.length_c   1.000
_cell.angle_alpha   90.00
_cell.angle_beta   90.00
_cell.angle_gamma   90.00
#
_symmetry.space_group_name_H-M   'P 1'
#
loop_
_entity.id
_entity.type
_entity.pdbx_description
1 polymer ?
#
loop_
_entity_poly.entity_id
_entity_poly.type
_entity_poly.pdbx_seq_one_letter_code
_entity_poly.pdbx_strand_id
1 'polypeptide(L)'
;MYAAVPGLKILREAGMKSVREKSKRQTDRLVSLADHCGWKVNAPRDPERRGGTVAIEMPRSKEVCEMLLKRGILVDWRPHVGVRMSPHFYNRDEELDFAMAAVNEILESMRVTASSKR
;
A
#
# COMPACT_ATOMS: atom_id res chain seq x y z
N MET A 1 -22.18 4.21 22.85
CA MET A 1 -20.76 3.82 22.80
C MET A 1 -20.64 2.29 22.63
N TYR A 2 -21.02 1.73 21.47
CA TYR A 2 -20.93 0.28 21.17
C TYR A 2 -20.47 -0.05 19.74
N ALA A 3 -20.17 0.95 18.92
CA ALA A 3 -19.88 0.77 17.49
C ALA A 3 -18.64 -0.10 17.20
N ALA A 4 -17.69 -0.19 18.15
CA ALA A 4 -16.48 -1.00 18.00
C ALA A 4 -16.66 -2.49 18.34
N VAL A 5 -17.73 -2.87 19.06
CA VAL A 5 -17.93 -4.25 19.56
C VAL A 5 -17.99 -5.29 18.42
N PRO A 6 -18.70 -5.05 17.31
CA PRO A 6 -18.71 -6.00 16.20
C PRO A 6 -17.31 -6.26 15.61
N GLY A 7 -16.49 -5.21 15.47
CA GLY A 7 -15.12 -5.34 14.96
C GLY A 7 -14.23 -6.18 15.90
N LEU A 8 -14.38 -6.01 17.21
CA LEU A 8 -13.65 -6.81 18.20
C LEU A 8 -14.04 -8.29 18.16
N LYS A 9 -15.32 -8.61 17.88
CA LYS A 9 -15.76 -10.00 17.70
C LYS A 9 -15.10 -10.65 16.48
N ILE A 10 -15.05 -9.94 15.35
CA ILE A 10 -14.38 -10.42 14.13
C ILE A 10 -12.89 -10.67 14.38
N LEU A 11 -12.20 -9.75 15.06
CA LEU A 11 -10.78 -9.92 15.39
C LEU A 11 -10.54 -11.10 16.33
N ARG A 12 -11.45 -11.34 17.29
CA ARG A 12 -11.39 -12.50 18.18
C ARG A 12 -11.57 -13.81 17.41
N GLU A 13 -12.49 -13.86 16.45
CA GLU A 13 -12.74 -15.03 15.60
C GLU A 13 -11.58 -15.29 14.63
N ALA A 14 -11.03 -14.25 14.01
CA ALA A 14 -9.89 -14.35 13.10
C ALA A 14 -8.58 -14.72 13.81
N GLY A 15 -8.44 -14.32 15.08
CA GLY A 15 -7.27 -14.56 15.91
C GLY A 15 -6.11 -13.59 15.62
N MET A 16 -5.58 -12.96 16.67
CA MET A 16 -4.53 -11.93 16.53
C MET A 16 -3.22 -12.46 15.94
N LYS A 17 -2.88 -13.72 16.17
CA LYS A 17 -1.70 -14.37 15.59
C LYS A 17 -1.82 -14.42 14.05
N SER A 18 -2.92 -14.95 13.54
CA SER A 18 -3.21 -15.03 12.11
C SER A 18 -3.26 -13.65 11.45
N VAL A 19 -3.86 -12.66 12.13
CA VAL A 19 -3.89 -11.26 11.67
C VAL A 19 -2.47 -10.70 11.56
N ARG A 20 -1.61 -10.92 12.56
CA ARG A 20 -0.22 -10.44 12.54
C ARG A 20 0.62 -11.14 11.47
N GLU A 21 0.49 -12.45 11.31
CA GLU A 21 1.18 -13.23 10.28
C GLU A 21 0.78 -12.75 8.87
N LYS A 22 -0.51 -12.55 8.62
CA LYS A 22 -1.01 -11.99 7.36
C LYS A 22 -0.49 -10.58 7.11
N SER A 23 -0.53 -9.71 8.12
CA SER A 23 -0.02 -8.34 8.02
C SER A 23 1.47 -8.30 7.65
N LYS A 24 2.30 -9.14 8.30
CA LYS A 24 3.73 -9.27 7.94
C LYS A 24 3.90 -9.71 6.49
N ARG A 25 3.26 -10.81 6.08
CA ARG A 25 3.32 -11.30 4.70
C ARG A 25 2.92 -10.24 3.67
N GLN A 26 1.82 -9.54 3.90
CA GLN A 26 1.30 -8.54 2.98
C GLN A 26 2.18 -7.29 2.90
N THR A 27 2.70 -6.83 4.04
CA THR A 27 3.63 -5.70 4.03
C THR A 27 4.97 -6.09 3.41
N ASP A 28 5.50 -7.30 3.65
CA ASP A 28 6.69 -7.81 2.97
C ASP A 28 6.49 -7.88 1.46
N ARG A 29 5.32 -8.34 0.99
CA ARG A 29 4.97 -8.33 -0.43
C ARG A 29 5.05 -6.93 -1.04
N LEU A 30 4.46 -5.92 -0.38
CA LEU A 30 4.54 -4.53 -0.84
C LEU A 30 5.97 -4.02 -0.89
N VAL A 31 6.78 -4.35 0.12
CA VAL A 31 8.20 -3.99 0.16
C VAL A 31 8.95 -4.63 -1.00
N SER A 32 8.76 -5.92 -1.24
CA SER A 32 9.37 -6.62 -2.37
C SER A 32 8.95 -6.00 -3.70
N LEU A 33 7.66 -5.73 -3.93
CA LEU A 33 7.18 -5.12 -5.17
C LEU A 33 7.79 -3.73 -5.38
N ALA A 34 7.88 -2.90 -4.34
CA ALA A 34 8.55 -1.60 -4.40
C ALA A 34 10.04 -1.72 -4.73
N ASP A 35 10.75 -2.69 -4.13
CA ASP A 35 12.16 -2.94 -4.40
C ASP A 35 12.40 -3.37 -5.86
N HIS A 36 11.54 -4.23 -6.43
CA HIS A 36 11.63 -4.62 -7.84
C HIS A 36 11.47 -3.42 -8.80
N CYS A 37 10.68 -2.42 -8.42
CA CYS A 37 10.52 -1.18 -9.17
C CYS A 37 11.64 -0.15 -8.88
N GLY A 38 12.58 -0.44 -7.97
CA GLY A 38 13.62 0.48 -7.55
C GLY A 38 13.11 1.69 -6.75
N TRP A 39 11.93 1.58 -6.12
CA TRP A 39 11.35 2.66 -5.33
C TRP A 39 11.83 2.61 -3.88
N LYS A 40 11.90 3.78 -3.24
CA LYS A 40 12.35 3.86 -1.85
C LYS A 40 11.20 3.51 -0.91
N VAL A 41 11.46 2.58 0.00
CA VAL A 41 10.51 2.18 1.05
C VAL A 41 10.84 2.92 2.35
N ASN A 42 9.92 3.77 2.82
CA ASN A 42 10.01 4.48 4.09
C ASN A 42 9.29 3.70 5.21
N ALA A 43 9.75 2.46 5.46
CA ALA A 43 9.29 1.60 6.55
C ALA A 43 10.45 0.72 7.04
N PRO A 44 10.46 0.25 8.31
CA PRO A 44 11.48 -0.68 8.81
C PRO A 44 11.60 -1.91 7.90
N ARG A 45 12.82 -2.32 7.55
CA ARG A 45 13.06 -3.52 6.71
C ARG A 45 12.78 -4.82 7.44
N ASP A 46 13.03 -4.85 8.73
CA ASP A 46 12.71 -5.98 9.61
C ASP A 46 11.18 -6.09 9.83
N PRO A 47 10.53 -7.19 9.43
CA PRO A 47 9.08 -7.40 9.60
C PRO A 47 8.65 -7.41 11.07
N GLU A 48 9.52 -7.79 12.00
CA GLU A 48 9.22 -7.78 13.43
C GLU A 48 9.10 -6.35 13.97
N ARG A 49 9.85 -5.42 13.39
CA ARG A 49 9.83 -4.00 13.73
C ARG A 49 8.88 -3.17 12.87
N ARG A 50 8.18 -3.79 11.91
CA ARG A 50 7.23 -3.13 11.01
C ARG A 50 5.79 -3.30 11.49
N GLY A 51 5.02 -2.21 11.43
CA GLY A 51 3.57 -2.22 11.58
C GLY A 51 2.84 -2.75 10.33
N GLY A 52 1.56 -2.45 10.21
CA GLY A 52 0.71 -2.87 9.06
C GLY A 52 0.72 -1.91 7.87
N THR A 53 1.63 -0.92 7.85
CA THR A 53 1.68 0.13 6.82
C THR A 53 3.06 0.16 6.19
N VAL A 54 3.09 0.27 4.86
CA VAL A 54 4.30 0.52 4.08
C VAL A 54 4.13 1.84 3.35
N ALA A 55 5.11 2.72 3.47
CA ALA A 55 5.15 3.95 2.70
C ALA A 55 6.17 3.83 1.57
N ILE A 56 5.74 4.10 0.34
CA ILE A 56 6.54 3.91 -0.86
C ILE A 56 6.72 5.26 -1.54
N GLU A 57 7.96 5.71 -1.62
CA GLU A 57 8.38 6.94 -2.28
C GLU A 57 8.79 6.61 -3.72
N MET A 58 7.93 7.04 -4.64
CA MET A 58 8.02 6.83 -6.09
C MET A 58 8.00 8.17 -6.83
N PRO A 59 8.42 8.23 -8.11
CA PRO A 59 8.30 9.43 -8.91
C PRO A 59 6.86 9.96 -8.88
N ARG A 60 6.66 11.28 -8.75
CA ARG A 60 5.30 11.88 -8.77
C ARG A 60 4.32 11.26 -7.76
N SER A 61 4.81 10.80 -6.60
CA SER A 61 4.00 10.10 -5.57
C SER A 61 2.67 10.78 -5.25
N LYS A 62 2.64 12.12 -5.19
CA LYS A 62 1.43 12.89 -4.92
C LYS A 62 0.37 12.69 -6.02
N GLU A 63 0.77 12.88 -7.27
CA GLU A 63 -0.12 12.71 -8.43
C GLU A 63 -0.55 11.25 -8.59
N VAL A 64 0.34 10.29 -8.32
CA VAL A 64 0.00 8.87 -8.30
C VAL A 64 -1.11 8.61 -7.27
N CYS A 65 -0.97 9.12 -6.04
CA CYS A 65 -1.98 8.98 -5.01
C CYS A 65 -3.34 9.55 -5.45
N GLU A 66 -3.36 10.74 -6.04
CA GLU A 66 -4.58 11.36 -6.55
C GLU A 66 -5.25 10.49 -7.64
N MET A 67 -4.46 9.89 -8.53
CA MET A 67 -4.98 9.00 -9.58
C MET A 67 -5.45 7.65 -9.04
N LEU A 68 -4.78 7.08 -8.04
CA LEU A 68 -5.25 5.87 -7.35
C LEU A 68 -6.60 6.11 -6.66
N LEU A 69 -6.75 7.24 -5.97
CA LEU A 69 -8.02 7.62 -5.34
C LEU A 69 -9.16 7.75 -6.36
N LYS A 70 -8.89 8.34 -7.53
CA LYS A 70 -9.88 8.41 -8.64
C LYS A 70 -10.27 7.02 -9.19
N ARG A 71 -9.39 6.02 -9.06
CA ARG A 71 -9.67 4.61 -9.42
C ARG A 71 -10.33 3.82 -8.29
N GLY A 72 -10.67 4.45 -7.16
CA GLY A 72 -11.24 3.78 -5.99
C GLY A 72 -10.22 2.99 -5.15
N ILE A 73 -8.92 3.16 -5.41
CA ILE A 73 -7.85 2.55 -4.61
C ILE A 73 -7.50 3.52 -3.48
N LEU A 74 -7.98 3.21 -2.28
CA LEU A 74 -7.88 4.10 -1.12
C LEU A 74 -6.49 4.02 -0.48
N VAL A 75 -5.70 5.06 -0.69
CA VAL A 75 -4.36 5.26 -0.12
C VAL A 75 -4.20 6.70 0.33
N ASP A 76 -3.16 7.00 1.10
CA ASP A 76 -2.83 8.37 1.46
C ASP A 76 -1.36 8.71 1.16
N TRP A 77 -1.09 9.97 0.81
CA TRP A 77 0.26 10.45 0.53
C TRP A 77 0.75 11.38 1.63
N ARG A 78 2.05 11.28 1.96
CA ARG A 78 2.72 12.16 2.90
C ARG A 78 3.98 12.77 2.26
N PRO A 79 4.18 14.10 2.35
CA PRO A 79 5.40 14.76 1.85
C PRO A 79 6.66 14.08 2.38
N HIS A 80 7.63 13.83 1.50
CA HIS A 80 8.93 13.20 1.81
C HIS A 80 8.87 11.75 2.34
N VAL A 81 7.69 11.13 2.34
CA VAL A 81 7.49 9.74 2.81
C VAL A 81 6.90 8.87 1.69
N GLY A 82 6.05 9.44 0.84
CA GLY A 82 5.46 8.73 -0.31
C GLY A 82 4.01 8.29 -0.07
N VAL A 83 3.55 7.33 -0.88
CA VAL A 83 2.21 6.75 -0.80
C VAL A 83 2.19 5.66 0.27
N ARG A 84 1.32 5.80 1.26
CA ARG A 84 1.13 4.83 2.35
C ARG A 84 0.04 3.82 1.97
N MET A 85 0.43 2.56 1.96
CA MET A 85 -0.43 1.42 1.73
C MET A 85 -0.54 0.63 3.04
N SER A 86 -1.76 0.46 3.55
CA SER A 86 -2.03 -0.16 4.85
C SER A 86 -2.95 -1.36 4.69
N PRO A 87 -2.45 -2.51 4.19
CA PRO A 87 -3.27 -3.69 4.06
C PRO A 87 -3.70 -4.22 5.43
N HIS A 88 -4.97 -4.56 5.55
CA HIS A 88 -5.57 -5.12 6.76
C HIS A 88 -5.97 -6.59 6.56
N PHE A 89 -6.42 -7.24 7.65
CA PHE A 89 -6.78 -8.65 7.62
C PHE A 89 -7.88 -9.01 6.61
N TYR A 90 -8.69 -8.04 6.19
CA TYR A 90 -9.73 -8.21 5.17
C TYR A 90 -9.22 -8.02 3.72
N ASN A 91 -8.02 -7.49 3.50
CA ASN A 91 -7.46 -7.36 2.16
C ASN A 91 -6.92 -8.69 1.65
N ARG A 92 -7.03 -8.92 0.34
CA ARG A 92 -6.42 -10.09 -0.31
C ARG A 92 -5.10 -9.73 -0.96
N ASP A 93 -4.22 -10.71 -1.16
CA ASP A 93 -2.88 -10.45 -1.70
C ASP A 93 -2.96 -9.92 -3.15
N GLU A 94 -3.98 -10.34 -3.91
CA GLU A 94 -4.26 -9.86 -5.27
C GLU A 94 -4.67 -8.39 -5.32
N GLU A 95 -5.26 -7.85 -4.24
CA GLU A 95 -5.61 -6.43 -4.17
C GLU A 95 -4.36 -5.55 -4.03
N LEU A 96 -3.30 -6.07 -3.39
CA LEU A 96 -2.01 -5.40 -3.30
C LEU A 96 -1.31 -5.40 -4.67
N ASP A 97 -1.35 -6.54 -5.36
CA ASP A 97 -0.82 -6.66 -6.72
C ASP A 97 -1.53 -5.71 -7.68
N PHE A 98 -2.86 -5.68 -7.62
CA PHE A 98 -3.68 -4.77 -8.40
C PHE A 98 -3.32 -3.30 -8.12
N ALA A 99 -3.16 -2.92 -6.85
CA ALA A 99 -2.76 -1.56 -6.49
C ALA A 99 -1.37 -1.20 -7.04
N MET A 100 -0.40 -2.10 -6.93
CA MET A 100 0.97 -1.89 -7.44
C MET A 100 1.03 -1.88 -8.97
N ALA A 101 0.22 -2.70 -9.66
CA ALA A 101 0.07 -2.64 -11.11
C ALA A 101 -0.51 -1.29 -11.55
N ALA A 102 -1.57 -0.81 -10.88
CA ALA A 102 -2.16 0.49 -11.16
C ALA A 102 -1.16 1.64 -10.97
N VAL A 103 -0.28 1.58 -9.95
CA VAL A 103 0.81 2.55 -9.79
C VAL A 103 1.71 2.58 -11.02
N ASN A 104 2.17 1.42 -11.49
CA ASN A 104 3.05 1.32 -12.66
C ASN A 104 2.39 1.88 -13.92
N GLU A 105 1.13 1.52 -14.18
CA GLU A 105 0.36 2.04 -15.32
C GLU A 105 0.22 3.57 -15.27
N ILE A 106 -0.07 4.13 -14.09
CA ILE A 106 -0.20 5.58 -13.91
C ILE A 106 1.14 6.25 -14.24
N LEU A 107 2.25 5.72 -13.71
CA LEU A 107 3.58 6.27 -13.95
C LEU A 107 3.98 6.21 -15.42
N GLU A 108 3.67 5.10 -16.11
CA GLU A 108 3.91 4.92 -17.53
C GLU A 108 3.10 5.91 -18.37
N SER A 109 1.78 6.00 -18.11
CA SER A 109 0.90 6.96 -18.79
C SER A 109 1.42 8.39 -18.69
N MET A 110 1.82 8.80 -17.48
CA MET A 110 2.36 10.12 -17.25
C MET A 110 3.75 10.34 -17.88
N ARG A 111 4.53 9.29 -18.18
CA ARG A 111 5.78 9.40 -18.97
C ARG A 111 5.48 9.67 -20.43
N VAL A 112 4.50 8.96 -21.01
CA VAL A 112 4.08 9.14 -22.41
C VAL A 112 3.56 10.56 -22.65
N THR A 113 2.71 11.08 -21.77
CA THR A 113 2.17 12.45 -21.89
C THR A 113 3.27 13.51 -21.81
N ALA A 114 4.33 13.29 -21.04
CA ALA A 114 5.45 14.22 -20.92
C ALA A 114 6.35 14.24 -22.18
N SER A 115 6.44 13.12 -22.89
CA SER A 115 7.19 13.03 -24.16
C SER A 115 6.43 13.61 -25.35
N SER A 116 5.09 13.50 -25.37
CA SER A 116 4.25 14.04 -26.46
C SER A 116 4.06 15.56 -26.44
N LYS A 117 4.43 16.24 -25.35
CA LYS A 117 4.36 17.70 -25.20
C LYS A 117 5.66 18.42 -25.57
N ARG A 118 6.66 17.71 -26.09
CA ARG A 118 7.93 18.29 -26.58
C ARG A 118 7.95 18.34 -28.09
#